data_AF-A0A8T1TF14-F1
#
_entry.id   AF-A0A8T1TF14-F1
#
_cell.length_a   1.000
_cell.length_b   1.000
_cell.length_c   1.000
_cell.angle_alpha   90.00
_cell.angle_beta   90.00
_cell.angle_gamma   90.00
#
_symmetry.space_group_name_H-M   'P 1'
#
loop_
_entity.id
_entity.type
_entity.pdbx_description
1 polymer ?
#
loop_
_entity_poly.entity_id
_entity_poly.type
_entity_poly.pdbx_seq_one_letter_code
_entity_poly.pdbx_strand_id
1 'polypeptide(L)'
;ARELQCKEAELKRRDAFCKEQLARIERKNTEIYKLTSEQFHEAATGAENHIKQRPDLAYSVGGGEEDLKSWISCVHSLPSHWTAEKQRGRNTEPLCAGLQSEILKCYQENKHEVLKCSELAKEYQRCVSAAQKELLVNDG
;
A
#
# COMPACT_ATOMS: atom_id res chain seq x y z
N ALA A 1 1.66 -47.73 -41.05
CA ALA A 1 2.89 -46.90 -40.98
C ALA A 1 2.60 -45.41 -41.25
N ARG A 2 2.07 -45.02 -42.41
CA ARG A 2 1.84 -43.61 -42.79
C ARG A 2 0.92 -42.80 -41.86
N GLU A 3 -0.15 -43.42 -41.36
CA GLU A 3 -1.10 -42.74 -40.46
C GLU A 3 -0.48 -42.37 -39.10
N LEU A 4 0.37 -43.25 -38.56
CA LEU A 4 1.12 -42.99 -37.32
C LEU A 4 2.10 -41.83 -37.51
N GLN A 5 2.79 -41.77 -38.66
CA GLN A 5 3.69 -40.65 -38.98
C GLN A 5 2.95 -39.31 -39.09
N CYS A 6 1.73 -39.31 -39.63
CA CYS A 6 0.91 -38.12 -39.72
C CYS A 6 0.46 -37.62 -38.33
N LYS A 7 0.00 -38.54 -37.46
CA LYS A 7 -0.35 -38.23 -36.06
C LYS A 7 0.86 -37.74 -35.26
N GLU A 8 2.03 -38.32 -35.47
CA GLU A 8 3.28 -37.89 -34.83
C GLU A 8 3.68 -36.47 -35.25
N ALA A 9 3.55 -36.14 -36.54
CA ALA A 9 3.81 -34.79 -37.04
C ALA A 9 2.84 -33.75 -36.47
N GLU A 10 1.56 -34.10 -36.34
CA GLU A 10 0.55 -33.21 -35.73
C GLU A 10 0.85 -32.98 -34.24
N LEU A 11 1.19 -34.03 -33.49
CA LEU A 11 1.58 -33.91 -32.09
C LEU A 11 2.82 -33.03 -31.92
N LYS A 12 3.85 -33.20 -32.77
CA LYS A 12 5.04 -32.34 -32.76
C LYS A 12 4.70 -30.88 -33.05
N ARG A 13 3.78 -30.60 -33.98
CA ARG A 13 3.33 -29.22 -34.26
C ARG A 13 2.63 -28.61 -33.05
N ARG A 14 1.76 -29.36 -32.37
CA ARG A 14 1.07 -28.89 -31.16
C ARG A 14 2.04 -28.67 -30.00
N ASP A 15 2.98 -29.59 -29.78
CA ASP A 15 4.01 -29.47 -28.74
C ASP A 15 4.90 -28.23 -28.95
N ALA A 16 5.35 -27.99 -30.19
CA ALA A 16 6.11 -26.79 -30.52
C ALA A 16 5.32 -25.50 -30.24
N PHE A 17 4.04 -25.46 -30.60
CA PHE A 17 3.18 -24.33 -30.31
C PHE A 17 3.01 -24.10 -28.80
N CYS A 18 2.72 -25.16 -28.03
CA CYS A 18 2.57 -25.05 -26.58
C CYS A 18 3.85 -24.55 -25.90
N LYS A 19 5.03 -25.05 -26.32
CA LYS A 19 6.33 -24.60 -25.82
C LYS A 19 6.58 -23.12 -26.10
N GLU A 20 6.28 -22.66 -27.31
CA GLU A 20 6.39 -21.25 -27.68
C GLU A 20 5.47 -20.37 -26.82
N GLN A 21 4.21 -20.79 -26.60
CA GLN A 21 3.28 -20.05 -25.76
C GLN A 21 3.73 -20.00 -24.29
N LEU A 22 4.22 -21.12 -23.75
CA LEU A 22 4.76 -21.18 -22.39
C LEU A 22 5.93 -20.22 -22.22
N ALA A 23 6.93 -20.26 -23.13
CA ALA A 23 8.07 -19.36 -23.08
C ALA A 23 7.66 -17.88 -23.20
N ARG A 24 6.58 -17.58 -23.94
CA ARG A 24 6.04 -16.23 -24.05
C ARG A 24 5.33 -15.79 -22.76
N ILE A 25 4.60 -16.69 -22.11
CA ILE A 25 3.93 -16.42 -20.83
C ILE A 25 4.96 -16.21 -19.72
N GLU A 26 5.98 -17.07 -19.63
CA GLU A 26 7.04 -16.97 -18.62
C GLU A 26 7.83 -15.66 -18.74
N ARG A 27 8.15 -15.24 -19.97
CA ARG A 27 8.78 -13.93 -20.23
C ARG A 27 7.91 -12.77 -19.74
N LYS A 28 6.64 -12.74 -20.15
CA LYS A 28 5.70 -11.68 -19.73
C LYS A 28 5.49 -11.66 -18.23
N ASN A 29 5.37 -12.82 -17.58
CA ASN A 29 5.26 -12.91 -16.13
C ASN A 29 6.48 -12.26 -15.47
N THR A 30 7.69 -12.61 -15.91
CA THR A 30 8.94 -12.05 -15.38
C THR A 30 9.00 -10.54 -15.55
N GLU A 31 8.66 -10.03 -16.74
CA GLU A 31 8.63 -8.59 -17.03
C GLU A 31 7.63 -7.85 -16.15
N ILE A 32 6.41 -8.40 -15.98
CA ILE A 32 5.38 -7.81 -15.12
C ILE A 32 5.84 -7.75 -13.67
N TYR A 33 6.43 -8.83 -13.12
CA TYR A 33 6.95 -8.83 -11.76
C TYR A 33 8.03 -7.77 -11.56
N LYS A 34 8.95 -7.65 -12.52
CA LYS A 34 10.03 -6.66 -12.47
C LYS A 34 9.49 -5.23 -12.51
N LEU A 35 8.67 -4.92 -13.51
CA LEU A 35 8.08 -3.58 -13.67
C LEU A 35 7.26 -3.18 -12.45
N THR A 36 6.48 -4.12 -11.92
CA THR A 36 5.65 -3.90 -10.73
C THR A 36 6.52 -3.60 -9.51
N SER A 37 7.61 -4.35 -9.30
CA SER A 37 8.55 -4.09 -8.21
C SER A 37 9.22 -2.72 -8.33
N GLU A 38 9.60 -2.31 -9.54
CA GLU A 38 10.21 -1.01 -9.81
C GLU A 38 9.24 0.14 -9.51
N GLN A 39 8.00 0.04 -10.00
CA GLN A 39 6.95 1.03 -9.73
C GLN A 39 6.64 1.17 -8.24
N PHE A 40 6.58 0.06 -7.49
CA PHE A 40 6.40 0.11 -6.04
C PHE A 40 7.59 0.78 -5.35
N HIS A 41 8.81 0.46 -5.75
CA HIS A 41 10.01 1.06 -5.18
C HIS A 41 10.09 2.56 -5.45
N GLU A 42 9.76 2.98 -6.67
CA GLU A 42 9.72 4.40 -7.06
C GLU A 42 8.64 5.15 -6.28
N ALA A 43 7.42 4.61 -6.19
CA ALA A 43 6.34 5.23 -5.42
C ALA A 43 6.68 5.34 -3.93
N ALA A 44 7.28 4.31 -3.34
CA ALA A 44 7.73 4.34 -1.95
C ALA A 44 8.84 5.39 -1.73
N THR A 45 9.85 5.41 -2.60
CA THR A 45 10.95 6.39 -2.52
C THR A 45 10.45 7.81 -2.72
N GLY A 46 9.50 8.01 -3.64
CA GLY A 46 8.81 9.30 -3.82
C GLY A 46 8.12 9.73 -2.54
N ALA A 47 7.29 8.87 -1.96
CA ALA A 47 6.59 9.16 -0.71
C ALA A 47 7.56 9.48 0.45
N GLU A 48 8.65 8.72 0.61
CA GLU A 48 9.68 9.00 1.62
C GLU A 48 10.34 10.36 1.42
N ASN A 49 10.67 10.73 0.18
CA ASN A 49 11.26 12.02 -0.14
C ASN A 49 10.27 13.17 0.12
N HIS A 50 9.00 13.00 -0.21
CA HIS A 50 7.95 13.97 0.11
C HIS A 50 7.77 14.16 1.63
N ILE A 51 7.91 13.08 2.41
CA ILE A 51 7.89 13.16 3.88
C ILE A 51 9.14 13.89 4.40
N LYS A 52 10.33 13.61 3.86
CA LYS A 52 11.59 14.27 4.27
C LYS A 52 11.65 15.75 3.89
N GLN A 53 10.99 16.16 2.81
CA GLN A 53 10.94 17.55 2.34
C GLN A 53 9.84 18.38 3.01
N ARG A 54 8.94 17.79 3.82
CA ARG A 54 7.94 18.53 4.59
C ARG A 54 8.61 19.27 5.76
N PRO A 55 8.73 20.62 5.73
CA PRO A 55 9.38 21.39 6.80
C PRO A 55 8.63 21.30 8.13
N ASP A 56 7.38 20.89 8.10
CA ASP A 56 6.46 20.71 9.23
C ASP A 56 6.75 19.44 10.06
N LEU A 57 7.60 18.51 9.61
CA LEU A 57 8.02 17.33 10.38
C LEU A 57 9.44 17.46 10.99
N ALA A 58 10.12 18.59 10.82
CA ALA A 58 11.48 18.79 11.36
C ALA A 58 11.54 18.93 12.90
N TYR A 59 10.40 18.89 13.60
CA TYR A 59 10.36 18.86 15.06
C TYR A 59 9.97 17.46 15.54
N SER A 60 10.94 16.63 15.94
CA SER A 60 10.85 15.61 17.02
C SER A 60 11.79 14.41 16.84
N VAL A 61 13.11 14.64 16.72
CA VAL A 61 14.09 13.70 17.29
C VAL A 61 15.23 14.51 17.88
N GLY A 62 15.01 15.00 19.10
CA GLY A 62 15.99 15.79 19.83
C GLY A 62 15.42 16.37 21.11
N GLY A 63 14.78 15.54 21.95
CA GLY A 63 14.34 15.98 23.27
C GLY A 63 15.50 15.89 24.26
N GLY A 64 16.27 16.97 24.41
CA GLY A 64 17.16 17.13 25.55
C GLY A 64 16.35 17.27 26.85
N GLU A 65 16.94 16.93 27.99
CA GLU A 65 16.29 17.04 29.32
C GLU A 65 15.81 18.47 29.65
N GLU A 66 16.41 19.47 29.00
CA GLU A 66 16.08 20.89 29.13
C GLU A 66 14.75 21.25 28.44
N ASP A 67 14.44 20.61 27.29
CA ASP A 67 13.18 20.82 26.56
C ASP A 67 11.98 20.22 27.29
N LEU A 68 12.17 19.10 27.98
CA LEU A 68 11.11 18.50 28.80
C LEU A 68 10.74 19.40 29.98
N LYS A 69 11.74 20.01 30.64
CA LYS A 69 11.52 20.95 31.75
C LYS A 69 10.80 22.22 31.28
N SER A 70 11.18 22.74 30.11
CA SER A 70 10.51 23.87 29.46
C SER A 70 9.04 23.56 29.12
N TRP A 71 8.79 22.39 28.52
CA TRP A 71 7.44 21.91 28.19
C TRP A 71 6.56 21.76 29.44
N ILE A 72 7.06 21.08 30.48
CA ILE A 72 6.32 20.85 31.74
C ILE A 72 5.96 22.20 32.40
N SER A 73 6.88 23.16 32.39
CA SER A 73 6.64 24.51 32.93
C SER A 73 5.49 25.24 32.21
N CYS A 74 5.46 25.16 30.87
CA CYS A 74 4.37 25.71 30.07
C CYS A 74 3.02 25.05 30.38
N VAL A 75 2.97 23.72 30.50
CA VAL A 75 1.74 22.98 30.82
C VAL A 75 1.18 23.37 32.19
N HIS A 76 2.05 23.57 33.19
CA HIS A 76 1.63 24.00 34.53
C HIS A 76 1.24 25.49 34.61
N SER A 77 1.66 26.31 33.64
CA SER A 77 1.31 27.74 33.57
C SER A 77 0.02 28.00 32.78
N LEU A 78 -0.56 26.99 32.14
CA LEU A 78 -1.85 27.12 31.44
C LEU A 78 -3.01 27.18 32.46
N PRO A 79 -3.98 28.10 32.29
CA PRO A 79 -5.16 28.17 33.14
C PRO A 79 -5.90 26.83 33.17
N SER A 80 -6.46 26.47 34.33
CA SER A 80 -7.10 25.16 34.59
C SER A 80 -8.26 24.78 33.65
N HIS A 81 -8.73 25.71 32.81
CA HIS A 81 -9.74 25.44 31.78
C HIS A 81 -9.15 24.92 30.45
N TRP A 82 -7.83 25.05 30.22
CA TRP A 82 -7.16 24.59 29.00
C TRP A 82 -6.75 23.12 29.04
N THR A 83 -6.84 22.44 30.18
CA THR A 83 -6.42 21.03 30.31
C THR A 83 -7.47 20.02 29.84
N ALA A 84 -8.64 20.47 29.38
CA ALA A 84 -9.72 19.61 28.93
C ALA A 84 -10.37 20.02 27.60
N GLU A 85 -9.73 20.87 26.79
CA GLU A 85 -10.02 20.89 25.36
C GLU A 85 -9.15 19.82 24.71
N LYS A 86 -9.69 18.60 24.66
CA LYS A 86 -9.30 17.57 23.70
C LYS A 86 -9.12 18.31 22.39
N GLN A 87 -7.86 18.47 21.96
CA GLN A 87 -7.57 19.05 20.67
C GLN A 87 -8.54 18.39 19.71
N ARG A 88 -9.46 19.19 19.19
CA ARG A 88 -10.17 18.88 17.97
C ARG A 88 -9.12 19.02 16.88
N GLY A 89 -8.11 18.14 16.93
CA GLY A 89 -7.47 17.64 15.73
C GLY A 89 -8.65 17.37 14.82
N ARG A 90 -8.63 18.06 13.68
CA ARG A 90 -9.66 18.02 12.64
C ARG A 90 -10.25 16.63 12.68
N ASN A 91 -11.58 16.50 12.65
CA ASN A 91 -12.24 15.22 12.60
C ASN A 91 -11.97 14.55 11.23
N THR A 92 -10.69 14.35 10.90
CA THR A 92 -10.16 13.44 9.91
C THR A 92 -10.13 12.11 10.62
N GLU A 93 -11.31 11.54 10.81
CA GLU A 93 -11.41 10.08 10.86
C GLU A 93 -10.68 9.57 9.61
N PRO A 94 -9.64 8.73 9.76
CA PRO A 94 -8.85 8.30 8.62
C PRO A 94 -9.78 7.64 7.61
N LEU A 95 -9.68 8.04 6.34
CA LEU A 95 -10.50 7.46 5.29
C LEU A 95 -10.33 5.94 5.30
N CYS A 96 -11.46 5.23 5.24
CA CYS A 96 -11.50 3.77 5.26
C CYS A 96 -11.00 3.14 6.58
N ALA A 97 -11.01 3.85 7.73
CA ALA A 97 -10.52 3.36 9.02
C ALA A 97 -11.03 1.97 9.44
N GLY A 98 -12.33 1.70 9.23
CA GLY A 98 -12.94 0.39 9.53
C GLY A 98 -12.33 -0.72 8.67
N LEU A 99 -12.35 -0.54 7.35
CA LEU A 99 -11.75 -1.49 6.39
C LEU A 99 -10.24 -1.65 6.59
N GLN A 100 -9.54 -0.58 6.97
CA GLN A 100 -8.10 -0.62 7.29
C GLN A 100 -7.83 -1.51 8.51
N SER A 101 -8.68 -1.43 9.54
CA SER A 101 -8.55 -2.28 10.74
C SER A 101 -8.82 -3.75 10.42
N GLU A 102 -9.85 -4.01 9.62
CA GLU A 102 -10.24 -5.37 9.23
C GLU A 102 -9.19 -6.04 8.33
N ILE A 103 -8.65 -5.34 7.33
CA ILE A 103 -7.64 -5.90 6.41
C ILE A 103 -6.32 -6.20 7.13
N LEU A 104 -5.90 -5.32 8.06
CA LEU A 104 -4.71 -5.55 8.89
C LEU A 104 -4.89 -6.78 9.78
N LYS A 105 -6.07 -6.91 10.42
CA LYS A 105 -6.41 -8.09 11.21
C LYS A 105 -6.39 -9.37 10.36
N CYS A 106 -6.97 -9.34 9.16
CA CYS A 106 -6.98 -10.49 8.26
C CYS A 106 -5.57 -10.97 7.91
N TYR A 107 -4.67 -10.06 7.55
CA TYR A 107 -3.28 -10.42 7.25
C TYR A 107 -2.50 -10.90 8.46
N GLN A 108 -2.79 -10.36 9.65
CA GLN A 108 -2.19 -10.82 10.90
C GLN A 108 -2.61 -12.27 11.23
N GLU A 109 -3.86 -12.64 10.94
CA GLU A 109 -4.43 -13.98 11.17
C GLU A 109 -4.05 -14.98 10.06
N ASN A 110 -3.82 -14.53 8.83
CA ASN A 110 -3.56 -15.37 7.66
C ASN A 110 -2.15 -15.19 7.08
N LYS A 111 -1.12 -15.19 7.93
CA LYS A 111 0.29 -14.90 7.54
C LYS A 111 0.82 -15.75 6.39
N HIS A 112 0.41 -17.01 6.31
CA HIS A 112 0.86 -17.97 5.30
C HIS A 112 -0.17 -18.20 4.18
N GLU A 113 -1.38 -17.64 4.32
CA GLU A 113 -2.51 -17.83 3.39
C GLU A 113 -3.15 -16.48 3.02
N VAL A 114 -2.28 -15.52 2.71
CA VAL A 114 -2.57 -14.10 2.49
C VAL A 114 -3.69 -13.86 1.45
N LEU A 115 -3.83 -14.77 0.48
CA LEU A 115 -4.88 -14.72 -0.55
C LEU A 115 -6.31 -14.85 0.00
N LYS A 116 -6.50 -15.39 1.22
CA LYS A 116 -7.81 -15.40 1.89
C LYS A 116 -8.34 -13.99 2.17
N CYS A 117 -7.47 -13.00 2.25
CA CYS A 117 -7.84 -11.60 2.47
C CYS A 117 -8.13 -10.84 1.16
N SER A 118 -8.14 -11.51 0.00
CA SER A 118 -8.24 -10.86 -1.32
C SER A 118 -9.52 -10.06 -1.53
N GLU A 119 -10.67 -10.56 -1.10
CA GLU A 119 -11.94 -9.82 -1.23
C GLU A 119 -11.95 -8.56 -0.34
N LEU A 120 -11.46 -8.68 0.88
CA LEU A 120 -11.33 -7.56 1.81
C LEU A 120 -10.31 -6.51 1.31
N ALA A 121 -9.22 -6.96 0.68
CA ALA A 121 -8.25 -6.09 0.02
C ALA A 121 -8.87 -5.31 -1.15
N LYS A 122 -9.69 -5.96 -1.97
CA LYS A 122 -10.43 -5.28 -3.06
C LYS A 122 -11.42 -4.24 -2.52
N GLU A 123 -12.05 -4.50 -1.39
CA GLU A 123 -13.00 -3.58 -0.76
C GLU A 123 -12.28 -2.36 -0.17
N TYR A 124 -11.18 -2.58 0.56
CA TYR A 124 -10.33 -1.51 1.05
C TYR A 124 -9.80 -0.63 -0.10
N GLN A 125 -9.30 -1.24 -1.17
CA GLN A 125 -8.82 -0.51 -2.36
C GLN A 125 -9.94 0.33 -3.00
N ARG A 126 -11.15 -0.20 -3.13
CA ARG A 126 -12.31 0.55 -3.66
C ARG A 126 -12.62 1.78 -2.80
N CYS A 127 -12.60 1.64 -1.48
CA CYS A 127 -12.82 2.76 -0.57
C CYS A 127 -11.74 3.85 -0.74
N VAL A 128 -10.46 3.45 -0.80
CA VAL A 128 -9.33 4.38 -0.98
C VAL A 128 -9.46 5.13 -2.31
N SER A 129 -9.72 4.44 -3.41
CA SER A 129 -9.87 5.06 -4.73
C SER A 129 -11.08 5.99 -4.82
N ALA A 130 -12.19 5.64 -4.19
CA ALA A 130 -13.37 6.50 -4.13
C ALA A 130 -13.05 7.79 -3.35
N ALA A 131 -12.44 7.66 -2.18
CA ALA A 131 -12.12 8.82 -1.36
C ALA A 131 -11.07 9.74 -2.01
N GLN A 132 -10.07 9.18 -2.70
CA GLN A 132 -9.13 9.96 -3.51
C GLN A 132 -9.84 10.74 -4.62
N LYS A 133 -10.83 10.14 -5.27
CA LYS A 133 -11.61 10.80 -6.33
C LYS A 133 -12.44 11.96 -5.79
N GLU A 134 -13.07 11.81 -4.63
CA GLU A 134 -13.84 12.89 -3.98
C GLU A 134 -12.95 14.07 -3.58
N LEU A 135 -11.72 13.81 -3.14
CA LEU A 135 -10.76 14.88 -2.84
C LEU A 135 -10.36 15.65 -4.11
N LEU A 136 -10.17 14.97 -5.23
CA LEU A 136 -9.76 15.59 -6.51
C LEU A 136 -10.88 16.36 -7.23
N VAL A 137 -12.14 16.16 -6.88
CA VAL A 137 -13.30 16.88 -7.48
C VAL A 137 -13.59 18.20 -6.75
N ASN A 138 -13.13 18.37 -5.51
CA ASN A 138 -13.38 19.58 -4.72
C ASN A 138 -12.39 20.75 -5.00
N ASP A 139 -11.37 20.53 -5.82
CA ASP A 139 -10.41 21.57 -6.26
C ASP A 139 -10.77 22.17 -7.65
N GLY A 140 -11.98 21.92 -8.16
CA GLY A 140 -12.47 22.35 -9.48
C GLY A 140 -13.52 23.46 -9.45
#